data_AF-A0A917AM92-F1
#
_entry.id   AF-A0A917AM92-F1
#
_cell.length_a   1.000
_cell.length_b   1.000
_cell.length_c   1.000
_cell.angle_alpha   90.00
_cell.angle_beta   90.00
_cell.angle_gamma   90.00
#
_symmetry.space_group_name_H-M   'P 1'
#
loop_
_entity.id
_entity.type
_entity.pdbx_description
1 polymer ?
#
loop_
_entity_poly.entity_id
_entity_poly.type
_entity_poly.pdbx_seq_one_letter_code
_entity_poly.pdbx_strand_id
1 'polypeptide(L)'
;MREKRVRGMKRKTNKLIEAHTVEFPVEFYNGYWHLHLPIAQEFINSTKTPMKIKRLCMQTLIDRAKYLIQIKPNEKETYRVVAAINLANLWNSQIIIFKGDTYFKDFFCRDDEYQKWLRLSSD
;
A
#
# COMPACT_ATOMS: atom_id res chain seq x y z
N MET A 1 -12.99 7.03 -28.96
CA MET A 1 -12.12 6.37 -27.95
C MET A 1 -12.99 5.38 -27.18
N ARG A 2 -12.74 4.06 -27.28
CA ARG A 2 -13.63 3.02 -26.73
C ARG A 2 -13.46 2.92 -25.21
N GLU A 3 -14.50 3.25 -24.44
CA GLU A 3 -14.48 3.12 -22.98
C GLU A 3 -14.22 1.65 -22.60
N LYS A 4 -13.07 1.38 -21.97
CA LYS A 4 -12.76 0.05 -21.44
C LYS A 4 -13.79 -0.31 -20.36
N ARG A 5 -14.52 -1.41 -20.57
CA ARG A 5 -15.55 -1.89 -19.63
C ARG A 5 -14.96 -2.10 -18.22
N VAL A 6 -15.53 -1.40 -17.24
CA VAL A 6 -15.15 -1.39 -15.80
C VAL A 6 -14.94 -2.79 -15.20
N ARG A 7 -15.68 -3.81 -15.65
CA ARG A 7 -15.57 -5.20 -15.17
C ARG A 7 -14.18 -5.81 -15.41
N GLY A 8 -13.53 -5.49 -16.52
CA GLY A 8 -12.20 -6.00 -16.85
C GLY A 8 -11.11 -5.41 -15.93
N MET A 9 -11.24 -4.12 -15.61
CA MET A 9 -10.30 -3.43 -14.70
C MET A 9 -10.40 -3.93 -13.27
N LYS A 10 -11.62 -4.18 -12.77
CA LYS A 10 -11.83 -4.84 -11.47
C LYS A 10 -11.06 -6.16 -11.37
N ARG A 11 -11.27 -7.07 -12.33
CA ARG A 11 -10.64 -8.40 -12.31
C ARG A 11 -9.12 -8.30 -12.41
N LYS A 12 -8.61 -7.40 -13.26
CA LYS A 12 -7.17 -7.18 -13.43
C LYS A 12 -6.52 -6.65 -12.15
N THR A 13 -7.19 -5.73 -11.47
CA THR A 13 -6.71 -5.13 -10.22
C THR A 13 -6.55 -6.16 -9.11
N ASN A 14 -7.62 -6.90 -8.82
CA ASN A 14 -7.59 -7.88 -7.72
C ASN A 14 -6.53 -8.95 -7.99
N LYS A 15 -6.47 -9.45 -9.23
CA LYS A 15 -5.46 -10.42 -9.65
C LYS A 15 -4.04 -9.88 -9.47
N LEU A 16 -3.81 -8.58 -9.71
CA LEU A 16 -2.49 -7.98 -9.58
C LEU A 16 -2.08 -7.82 -8.11
N ILE A 17 -2.99 -7.38 -7.24
CA ILE A 17 -2.72 -7.30 -5.79
C ILE A 17 -2.48 -8.71 -5.21
N GLU A 18 -3.33 -9.67 -5.58
CA GLU A 18 -3.17 -11.08 -5.19
C GLU A 18 -1.84 -11.65 -5.65
N ALA A 19 -1.44 -11.44 -6.90
CA ALA A 19 -0.19 -11.95 -7.46
C ALA A 19 1.06 -11.44 -6.71
N HIS A 20 1.07 -10.19 -6.27
CA HIS A 20 2.22 -9.62 -5.53
C HIS A 20 2.24 -9.97 -4.04
N THR A 21 1.24 -10.70 -3.55
CA THR A 21 1.09 -11.00 -2.13
C THR A 21 0.86 -12.49 -1.86
N VAL A 22 1.09 -13.36 -2.86
CA VAL A 22 0.95 -14.82 -2.71
C VAL A 22 1.90 -15.35 -1.65
N GLU A 23 3.12 -14.82 -1.64
CA GLU A 23 4.17 -15.20 -0.71
C GLU A 23 4.48 -14.02 0.22
N PHE A 24 5.01 -14.34 1.40
CA PHE A 24 5.51 -13.32 2.31
C PHE A 24 6.86 -12.81 1.77
N PRO A 25 7.09 -11.48 1.70
CA PRO A 25 8.32 -10.94 1.13
C PRO A 25 9.53 -11.40 1.94
N VAL A 26 10.61 -11.73 1.23
CA VAL A 26 11.89 -12.15 1.82
C VAL A 26 12.93 -11.02 1.80
N GLU A 27 12.80 -10.08 0.86
CA GLU A 27 13.69 -8.94 0.70
C GLU A 27 13.07 -7.67 1.33
N PHE A 28 13.81 -7.07 2.25
CA PHE A 28 13.45 -5.82 2.93
C PHE A 28 14.56 -4.81 2.69
N TYR A 29 14.18 -3.64 2.18
CA TYR A 29 15.10 -2.52 1.98
C TYR A 29 14.87 -1.52 3.11
N ASN A 30 15.93 -1.12 3.82
CA ASN A 30 15.86 -0.21 4.97
C ASN A 30 14.87 -0.67 6.07
N GLY A 31 14.74 -1.99 6.29
CA GLY A 31 13.88 -2.53 7.35
C GLY A 31 12.39 -2.59 7.02
N TYR A 32 11.99 -2.30 5.77
CA TYR A 32 10.60 -2.47 5.35
C TYR A 32 10.46 -2.98 3.91
N TRP A 33 9.26 -3.46 3.60
CA TRP A 33 8.79 -3.76 2.26
C TRP A 33 7.45 -3.06 2.07
N HIS A 34 7.12 -2.64 0.86
CA HIS A 34 5.82 -2.06 0.58
C HIS A 34 5.30 -2.42 -0.81
N LEU A 35 3.97 -2.44 -0.93
CA LEU A 35 3.25 -2.57 -2.18
C LEU A 35 2.25 -1.42 -2.29
N HIS A 36 2.59 -0.44 -3.13
CA HIS A 36 1.61 0.55 -3.56
C HIS A 36 0.47 -0.11 -4.32
N LEU A 37 -0.72 0.48 -4.22
CA LEU A 37 -1.88 0.06 -4.98
C LEU A 37 -1.50 -0.01 -6.48
N PRO A 38 -1.48 -1.20 -7.09
CA PRO A 38 -0.89 -1.37 -8.42
C PRO A 38 -1.94 -1.05 -9.50
N ILE A 39 -2.49 0.17 -9.44
CA ILE A 39 -3.52 0.67 -10.33
C ILE A 39 -3.13 2.06 -10.81
N ALA A 40 -3.53 2.41 -12.03
CA ALA A 40 -3.36 3.77 -12.53
C ALA A 40 -4.07 4.79 -11.62
N GLN A 41 -3.36 5.86 -11.28
CA GLN A 41 -3.87 6.97 -10.47
C GLN A 41 -5.15 7.55 -11.07
N GLU A 42 -5.15 7.80 -12.38
CA GLU A 42 -6.30 8.31 -13.13
C GLU A 42 -7.53 7.42 -12.96
N PHE A 43 -7.35 6.10 -12.88
CA PHE A 43 -8.47 5.19 -12.70
C PHE A 43 -9.03 5.27 -11.28
N ILE A 44 -8.21 5.10 -10.24
CA ILE A 44 -8.73 5.00 -8.87
C ILE A 44 -9.26 6.35 -8.35
N ASN A 45 -8.65 7.46 -8.77
CA ASN A 45 -9.04 8.80 -8.33
C ASN A 45 -10.14 9.42 -9.19
N SER A 46 -10.39 8.92 -10.41
CA SER A 46 -11.47 9.45 -11.26
C SER A 46 -12.85 9.39 -10.60
N THR A 47 -13.65 10.43 -10.84
CA THR A 47 -15.06 10.51 -10.48
C THR A 47 -15.92 9.51 -11.27
N LYS A 48 -15.44 9.09 -12.45
CA LYS A 48 -16.10 8.08 -13.29
C LYS A 48 -15.96 6.66 -12.75
N THR A 49 -15.00 6.42 -11.85
CA THR A 49 -14.81 5.11 -11.24
C THR A 49 -15.86 4.91 -10.15
N PRO A 50 -16.76 3.92 -10.28
CA PRO A 50 -17.83 3.74 -9.31
C PRO A 50 -17.29 3.48 -7.90
N MET A 51 -17.94 4.05 -6.88
CA MET A 51 -17.53 3.91 -5.47
C MET A 51 -17.39 2.44 -5.04
N LYS A 52 -18.27 1.56 -5.54
CA LYS A 52 -18.17 0.10 -5.29
C LYS A 52 -16.86 -0.53 -5.76
N ILE A 53 -16.25 0.00 -6.82
CA ILE A 53 -14.96 -0.47 -7.33
C ILE A 53 -13.83 0.05 -6.45
N LYS A 54 -13.88 1.33 -6.07
CA LYS A 54 -12.91 1.93 -5.14
C LYS A 54 -12.88 1.16 -3.81
N ARG A 55 -14.07 0.93 -3.23
CA ARG A 55 -14.25 0.14 -2.00
C ARG A 55 -13.68 -1.26 -2.15
N LEU A 56 -13.95 -1.93 -3.27
CA LEU A 56 -13.42 -3.26 -3.51
C LEU A 56 -11.89 -3.27 -3.52
N CYS A 57 -11.24 -2.31 -4.19
CA CYS A 57 -9.77 -2.24 -4.24
C CYS A 57 -9.19 -2.09 -2.82
N MET A 58 -9.81 -1.23 -2.00
CA MET A 58 -9.38 -1.04 -0.61
C MET A 58 -9.62 -2.28 0.24
N GLN A 59 -10.77 -2.93 0.08
CA GLN A 59 -11.06 -4.19 0.76
C GLN A 59 -10.06 -5.28 0.36
N THR A 60 -9.70 -5.38 -0.91
CA THR A 60 -8.69 -6.33 -1.39
C THR A 60 -7.32 -6.06 -0.76
N LEU A 61 -6.88 -4.80 -0.63
CA LEU A 61 -5.65 -4.50 0.12
C LEU A 61 -5.72 -4.98 1.58
N ILE A 62 -6.84 -4.73 2.27
CA ILE A 62 -7.05 -5.16 3.66
C ILE A 62 -7.03 -6.69 3.76
N ASP A 63 -7.73 -7.37 2.87
CA ASP A 63 -7.81 -8.84 2.85
C ASP A 63 -6.43 -9.46 2.57
N ARG A 64 -5.63 -8.86 1.68
CA ARG A 64 -4.26 -9.31 1.41
C ARG A 64 -3.30 -9.02 2.57
N ALA A 65 -3.43 -7.88 3.25
CA ALA A 65 -2.70 -7.64 4.48
C ALA A 65 -3.03 -8.69 5.56
N LYS A 66 -4.32 -9.03 5.73
CA LYS A 66 -4.74 -10.10 6.64
C LYS A 66 -4.16 -11.45 6.25
N TYR A 67 -4.16 -11.79 4.97
CA TYR A 67 -3.54 -13.01 4.47
C TYR A 67 -2.03 -13.05 4.77
N LEU A 68 -1.31 -11.96 4.52
CA LEU A 68 0.12 -11.85 4.85
C LEU A 68 0.39 -12.03 6.34
N ILE A 69 -0.50 -11.56 7.22
CA ILE A 69 -0.41 -11.83 8.67
C ILE A 69 -0.49 -13.33 8.96
N GLN A 70 -1.34 -14.07 8.23
CA GLN A 70 -1.54 -15.51 8.44
C GLN A 70 -0.37 -16.36 7.92
N ILE A 71 0.30 -15.91 6.85
CA ILE A 71 1.41 -16.65 6.24
C ILE A 71 2.80 -16.14 6.65
N LYS A 72 2.87 -15.11 7.51
CA LYS A 72 4.16 -14.58 7.96
C LYS A 72 4.97 -15.67 8.69
N PRO A 73 6.29 -15.73 8.52
CA PRO A 73 7.12 -16.71 9.19
C PRO A 73 7.05 -16.52 10.72
N ASN A 74 6.96 -17.64 11.46
CA ASN A 74 6.95 -17.67 12.93
C ASN A 74 8.37 -17.64 13.53
N GLU A 75 9.29 -16.94 12.88
CA GLU A 75 10.67 -16.84 13.32
C GLU A 75 10.82 -15.90 14.53
N LYS A 76 12.03 -15.82 15.11
CA LYS A 76 12.36 -14.85 16.17
C LYS A 76 12.17 -13.40 15.74
N GLU A 77 12.16 -13.15 14.44
CA GLU A 77 12.02 -11.82 13.85
C GLU A 77 10.58 -11.30 14.01
N THR A 78 10.45 -10.04 14.41
CA THR A 78 9.13 -9.40 14.56
C THR A 78 8.72 -8.76 13.24
N TYR A 79 7.57 -9.18 12.70
CA TYR A 79 6.99 -8.57 11.50
C TYR A 79 5.68 -7.88 11.81
N ARG A 80 5.52 -6.64 11.33
CA ARG A 80 4.26 -5.88 11.41
C ARG A 80 3.73 -5.62 10.01
N VAL A 81 2.57 -6.21 9.69
CA VAL A 81 1.88 -5.98 8.42
C VAL A 81 0.83 -4.89 8.62
N VAL A 82 0.88 -3.86 7.79
CA VAL A 82 0.02 -2.67 7.87
C VAL A 82 -0.66 -2.43 6.52
N ALA A 83 -1.97 -2.19 6.54
CA ALA A 83 -2.69 -1.63 5.40
C ALA A 83 -2.87 -0.12 5.60
N ALA A 84 -2.10 0.69 4.89
CA ALA A 84 -2.20 2.14 4.92
C ALA A 84 -3.22 2.60 3.86
N ILE A 85 -4.40 3.03 4.31
CA ILE A 85 -5.48 3.50 3.43
C ILE A 85 -5.55 5.02 3.46
N ASN A 86 -5.35 5.66 2.31
CA ASN A 86 -5.44 7.10 2.18
C ASN A 86 -6.76 7.49 1.51
N LEU A 87 -7.73 7.97 2.29
CA LEU A 87 -9.06 8.32 1.78
C LEU A 87 -9.06 9.56 0.88
N ALA A 88 -8.19 10.54 1.14
CA ALA A 88 -8.09 11.75 0.32
C ALA A 88 -7.48 11.44 -1.05
N ASN A 89 -6.58 10.46 -1.12
CA ASN A 89 -5.97 9.99 -2.35
C ASN A 89 -5.77 8.47 -2.31
N LEU A 90 -6.76 7.73 -2.82
CA LEU A 90 -6.77 6.27 -2.75
C LEU A 90 -5.59 5.62 -3.46
N TRP A 91 -5.02 6.29 -4.47
CA TRP A 91 -3.83 5.81 -5.16
C TRP A 91 -2.60 5.70 -4.25
N ASN A 92 -2.51 6.55 -3.21
CA ASN A 92 -1.44 6.50 -2.22
C ASN A 92 -1.63 5.38 -1.19
N SER A 93 -2.71 4.59 -1.29
CA SER A 93 -2.92 3.44 -0.41
C SER A 93 -1.92 2.33 -0.72
N GLN A 94 -1.49 1.60 0.31
CA GLN A 94 -0.45 0.60 0.19
C GLN A 94 -0.50 -0.43 1.32
N ILE A 95 0.13 -1.58 1.09
CA ILE A 95 0.53 -2.51 2.15
C ILE A 95 1.98 -2.19 2.51
N ILE A 96 2.28 -2.14 3.79
CA ILE A 96 3.64 -1.96 4.31
C ILE A 96 3.92 -3.10 5.29
N ILE A 97 5.07 -3.74 5.15
CA ILE A 97 5.55 -4.76 6.08
C ILE A 97 6.83 -4.23 6.70
N PHE A 98 6.81 -4.05 8.01
CA PHE A 98 7.98 -3.66 8.79
C PHE A 98 8.67 -4.91 9.31
N LYS A 99 9.99 -4.95 9.16
CA LYS A 99 10.86 -5.94 9.79
C LYS A 99 11.49 -5.30 11.03
N GLY A 100 11.20 -5.86 12.19
CA GLY A 100 11.58 -5.30 13.47
C GLY A 100 10.74 -4.09 13.89
N ASP A 101 11.09 -3.53 15.05
CA ASP A 101 10.40 -2.39 15.65
C ASP A 101 11.05 -1.04 15.34
N THR A 102 12.34 -1.01 15.00
CA THR A 102 13.12 0.23 14.84
C THR A 102 12.53 1.10 13.74
N TYR A 103 12.48 0.59 12.51
CA TYR A 103 11.98 1.38 11.38
C TYR A 103 10.50 1.76 11.55
N PHE A 104 9.68 0.91 12.18
CA PHE A 104 8.28 1.24 12.45
C PHE A 104 8.12 2.45 13.39
N LYS A 105 8.95 2.55 14.43
CA LYS A 105 8.93 3.67 15.39
C LYS A 105 9.34 4.97 14.72
N ASP A 106 10.38 4.90 13.88
CA ASP A 106 10.93 6.09 13.22
C ASP A 106 10.15 6.48 11.95
N PHE A 107 9.33 5.58 11.40
CA PHE A 107 8.57 5.81 10.17
C PHE A 107 7.70 7.09 10.20
N PHE A 108 7.24 7.48 11.38
CA PHE A 108 6.41 8.68 11.57
C PHE A 108 7.22 9.94 11.89
N CYS A 109 8.50 9.80 12.19
CA CYS A 109 9.41 10.94 12.34
C CYS A 109 9.62 11.58 10.96
N ARG A 110 9.46 12.91 10.89
CA ARG A 110 9.63 13.73 9.68
C ARG A 110 10.55 14.93 9.96
N ASP A 111 11.43 14.74 10.93
CA ASP A 111 12.49 15.67 11.33
C ASP A 111 13.78 14.87 11.50
N ASP A 112 14.25 14.31 10.39
CA ASP A 112 15.53 13.61 10.30
C ASP A 112 16.38 14.20 9.15
N GLU A 113 17.57 13.63 8.92
CA GLU A 113 18.51 14.10 7.90
C GLU A 113 17.99 13.96 6.45
N TYR A 114 17.05 13.05 6.19
CA TYR A 114 16.50 12.77 4.86
C TYR A 114 15.17 13.46 4.60
N GLN A 115 14.38 13.69 5.65
CA GLN A 115 13.08 14.31 5.57
C GLN A 115 12.91 15.28 6.74
N LYS A 116 13.18 16.57 6.47
CA LYS A 116 12.98 17.67 7.41
C LYS A 116 12.17 18.79 6.77
N TRP A 117 11.13 19.24 7.48
CA TRP A 117 10.39 20.44 7.08
C TRP A 117 11.13 21.68 7.56
N LEU A 118 11.91 22.29 6.67
CA LEU A 118 12.60 23.55 6.95
C LEU A 118 11.66 24.72 6.66
N ARG A 119 11.59 25.68 7.58
CA ARG A 119 10.92 26.96 7.33
C ARG A 119 11.69 27.69 6.23
N LEU A 120 11.01 28.02 5.13
CA LEU A 120 11.59 28.86 4.09
C LEU A 120 11.87 30.26 4.67
N SER A 121 13.04 30.83 4.37
CA SER A 121 13.34 32.22 4.71
C SER A 121 12.33 33.14 4.03
N SER A 122 11.92 34.18 4.75
CA SER A 122 11.02 35.21 4.25
C SER A 122 11.89 36.30 3.63
N ASP A 123 12.50 36.01 2.48
CA ASP A 123 13.23 37.01 1.68
C ASP A 123 12.30 37.65 0.64
#